data_AF-A0A965S298-F1
#
_entry.id   AF-A0A965S298-F1
#
_cell.length_a   1.000
_cell.length_b   1.000
_cell.length_c   1.000
_cell.angle_alpha   90.00
_cell.angle_beta   90.00
_cell.angle_gamma   90.00
#
_symmetry.space_group_name_H-M   'P 1'
#
loop_
_entity.id
_entity.type
_entity.pdbx_description
1 polymer ?
#
loop_
_entity_poly.entity_id
_entity_poly.type
_entity_poly.pdbx_seq_one_letter_code
_entity_poly.pdbx_strand_id
1 'polypeptide(L)'
;MNSIIKVLIILPIVILFSSNKIYSQSNQNKLEQSDAQKKGSRILVVLTLDMENIPSNFQEILKHEREVVAQWKKDEILDQLFLRPTKNGAVLILKNIDEEKAHELLKTLPFYALKKSIEILPLLKDPEM
;
A
#
# COMPACT_ATOMS: atom_id res chain seq x y z
N MET A 1 -19.50 -63.52 -17.50
CA MET A 1 -18.12 -63.00 -17.57
C MET A 1 -18.21 -61.53 -17.17
N ASN A 2 -18.05 -61.31 -15.87
CA ASN A 2 -18.58 -60.15 -15.16
C ASN A 2 -17.53 -59.04 -15.02
N SER A 3 -17.97 -57.82 -15.31
CA SER A 3 -17.84 -56.67 -14.42
C SER A 3 -16.42 -56.25 -13.96
N ILE A 4 -15.50 -56.00 -14.90
CA ILE A 4 -14.24 -55.27 -14.58
C ILE A 4 -14.02 -54.03 -15.47
N ILE A 5 -14.74 -53.89 -16.59
CA ILE A 5 -14.42 -52.84 -17.59
C ILE A 5 -15.10 -51.48 -17.31
N LYS A 6 -15.99 -51.35 -16.32
CA LYS A 6 -16.69 -50.07 -16.05
C LYS A 6 -16.01 -49.12 -15.04
N VAL A 7 -14.89 -49.49 -14.42
CA VAL A 7 -14.25 -48.65 -13.38
C VAL A 7 -13.13 -47.75 -13.91
N LEU A 8 -12.61 -47.98 -15.13
CA LEU A 8 -11.36 -47.35 -15.57
C LEU A 8 -11.50 -46.01 -16.33
N ILE A 9 -12.71 -45.50 -16.60
CA ILE A 9 -12.90 -44.27 -17.41
C ILE A 9 -13.32 -43.05 -16.57
N ILE A 10 -13.46 -43.19 -15.24
CA ILE A 10 -13.85 -42.05 -14.36
C ILE A 10 -12.61 -41.31 -13.78
N LEU A 11 -11.40 -41.87 -13.91
CA LEU A 11 -10.19 -41.29 -13.30
C LEU A 11 -9.65 -39.97 -13.91
N PRO A 12 -9.71 -39.67 -15.22
CA PRO A 12 -9.07 -38.44 -15.73
C PRO A 12 -9.89 -37.17 -15.46
N ILE A 13 -11.22 -37.28 -15.34
CA ILE A 13 -12.10 -36.13 -15.11
C ILE A 13 -11.96 -35.61 -13.68
N VAL A 14 -11.90 -36.50 -12.68
CA VAL A 14 -11.76 -36.10 -11.27
C VAL A 14 -10.43 -35.39 -11.00
N ILE A 15 -9.34 -35.80 -11.66
CA ILE A 15 -8.03 -35.15 -11.54
C ILE A 15 -8.07 -33.73 -12.11
N LEU A 16 -8.74 -33.51 -13.25
CA LEU A 16 -8.86 -32.18 -13.86
C LEU A 16 -9.68 -31.21 -13.00
N PHE A 17 -10.79 -31.67 -12.43
CA PHE A 17 -11.61 -30.86 -11.50
C PHE A 17 -10.89 -30.56 -10.18
N SER A 18 -10.11 -31.51 -9.67
CA SER A 18 -9.33 -31.34 -8.43
C SER A 18 -8.21 -30.33 -8.61
N SER A 19 -7.47 -30.40 -9.73
CA SER A 19 -6.38 -29.45 -10.03
C SER A 19 -6.88 -28.01 -10.18
N ASN A 20 -8.04 -27.79 -10.81
CA ASN A 20 -8.63 -26.46 -10.93
C ASN A 20 -9.06 -25.88 -9.57
N LYS A 21 -9.63 -26.72 -8.70
CA LYS A 21 -10.04 -26.32 -7.34
C LYS A 21 -8.82 -25.98 -6.47
N ILE A 22 -7.76 -26.76 -6.55
CA ILE A 22 -6.50 -26.52 -5.82
C ILE A 22 -5.83 -25.23 -6.33
N TYR A 23 -5.78 -25.01 -7.65
CA TYR A 23 -5.20 -23.81 -8.25
C TYR A 23 -5.96 -22.54 -7.86
N SER A 24 -7.30 -22.61 -7.83
CA SER A 24 -8.16 -21.53 -7.36
C SER A 24 -7.94 -21.22 -5.87
N GLN A 25 -7.88 -22.24 -5.02
CA GLN A 25 -7.64 -22.09 -3.59
C GLN A 25 -6.23 -21.54 -3.29
N SER A 26 -5.20 -21.99 -4.01
CA SER A 26 -3.84 -21.46 -3.82
C SER A 26 -3.74 -19.98 -4.16
N ASN A 27 -4.47 -19.50 -5.18
CA ASN A 27 -4.49 -18.08 -5.52
C ASN A 27 -5.28 -17.25 -4.51
N GLN A 28 -6.42 -17.75 -4.02
CA GLN A 28 -7.17 -17.07 -2.96
C GLN A 28 -6.36 -16.95 -1.67
N ASN A 29 -5.71 -18.02 -1.24
CA ASN A 29 -4.84 -18.01 -0.05
C ASN A 29 -3.66 -17.04 -0.20
N LYS A 30 -3.09 -16.94 -1.41
CA LYS A 30 -1.98 -16.01 -1.69
C LYS A 30 -2.44 -14.55 -1.66
N LEU A 31 -3.64 -14.26 -2.16
CA LEU A 31 -4.24 -12.93 -2.12
C LEU A 31 -4.57 -12.51 -0.67
N GLU A 32 -5.22 -13.41 0.09
CA GLU A 32 -5.55 -13.17 1.50
C GLU A 32 -4.29 -12.99 2.37
N GLN A 33 -3.22 -13.73 2.09
CA GLN A 33 -1.93 -13.55 2.77
C GLN A 33 -1.26 -12.22 2.40
N SER A 34 -1.31 -11.80 1.12
CA SER A 34 -0.79 -10.49 0.74
C SER A 34 -1.58 -9.35 1.35
N ASP A 35 -2.91 -9.48 1.46
CA ASP A 35 -3.77 -8.48 2.08
C ASP A 35 -3.60 -8.43 3.60
N ALA A 36 -3.39 -9.58 4.23
CA ALA A 36 -3.05 -9.66 5.66
C ALA A 36 -1.65 -9.08 5.95
N GLN A 37 -0.67 -9.27 5.07
CA GLN A 37 0.66 -8.67 5.21
C GLN A 37 0.66 -7.16 4.95
N LYS A 38 -0.27 -6.67 4.12
CA LYS A 38 -0.54 -5.25 3.91
C LYS A 38 -1.20 -4.60 5.13
N LYS A 39 -2.05 -5.35 5.85
CA LYS A 39 -2.72 -4.91 7.07
C LYS A 39 -1.73 -4.87 8.24
N GLY A 40 -1.20 -3.68 8.53
CA GLY A 40 -0.21 -3.45 9.59
C GLY A 40 1.17 -3.03 9.10
N SER A 41 1.40 -2.97 7.77
CA SER A 41 2.58 -2.33 7.21
C SER A 41 2.59 -0.85 7.62
N ARG A 42 3.77 -0.34 7.98
CA ARG A 42 4.00 1.07 8.28
C ARG A 42 5.08 1.59 7.36
N ILE A 43 4.88 2.79 6.83
CA ILE A 43 5.86 3.45 5.96
C ILE A 43 6.10 4.84 6.54
N LEU A 44 7.35 5.14 6.88
CA LEU A 44 7.77 6.47 7.23
C LEU A 44 8.08 7.25 5.97
N VAL A 45 7.51 8.44 5.85
CA VAL A 45 7.83 9.37 4.77
C VAL A 45 8.40 10.64 5.36
N VAL A 46 9.56 11.06 4.87
CA VAL A 46 10.15 12.36 5.20
C VAL A 46 10.10 13.23 3.95
N LEU A 47 9.23 14.25 3.99
CA LEU A 47 9.08 15.22 2.90
C LEU A 47 9.82 16.51 3.25
N THR A 48 10.72 16.94 2.36
CA THR A 48 11.40 18.23 2.43
C THR A 48 10.99 19.10 1.26
N LEU A 49 10.55 20.32 1.54
CA LEU A 49 10.19 21.32 0.55
C LEU A 49 11.41 22.16 0.17
N ASP A 50 11.46 22.57 -1.10
CA ASP A 50 12.32 23.64 -1.56
C ASP A 50 11.68 24.98 -1.18
N MET A 51 12.32 25.69 -0.25
CA MET A 51 11.85 27.00 0.25
C MET A 51 12.54 28.16 -0.46
N GLU A 52 13.46 27.91 -1.39
CA GLU A 52 14.16 28.94 -2.14
C GLU A 52 13.30 29.47 -3.30
N ASN A 53 12.41 28.63 -3.84
CA ASN A 53 11.56 28.92 -5.00
C ASN A 53 10.06 28.75 -4.67
N ILE A 54 9.56 29.55 -3.72
CA ILE A 54 8.16 29.47 -3.29
C ILE A 54 7.25 30.16 -4.33
N PRO A 55 6.24 29.45 -4.89
CA PRO A 55 5.34 30.05 -5.87
C PRO A 55 4.37 31.03 -5.21
N SER A 56 3.86 32.00 -5.99
CA SER A 56 2.93 33.03 -5.49
C SER A 56 1.61 32.47 -4.96
N ASN A 57 1.19 31.28 -5.44
CA ASN A 57 -0.01 30.58 -5.01
C ASN A 57 0.23 29.58 -3.85
N PHE A 58 1.33 29.68 -3.10
CA PHE A 58 1.67 28.74 -2.02
C PHE A 58 0.55 28.51 -0.99
N GLN A 59 -0.19 29.56 -0.62
CA GLN A 59 -1.31 29.42 0.34
C GLN A 59 -2.45 28.54 -0.20
N GLU A 60 -2.71 28.62 -1.50
CA GLU A 60 -3.68 27.76 -2.16
C GLU A 60 -3.18 26.31 -2.23
N ILE A 61 -1.91 26.11 -2.57
CA ILE A 61 -1.26 24.79 -2.56
C ILE A 61 -1.36 24.16 -1.16
N LEU A 62 -1.05 24.92 -0.11
CA LEU A 62 -1.16 24.45 1.28
C LEU A 62 -2.60 24.08 1.68
N LYS A 63 -3.62 24.73 1.11
CA LYS A 63 -5.02 24.36 1.35
C LYS A 63 -5.32 23.00 0.71
N HIS A 64 -4.97 22.81 -0.56
CA HIS A 64 -5.18 21.56 -1.28
C HIS A 64 -4.36 20.41 -0.66
N GLU A 65 -3.14 20.69 -0.21
CA GLU A 65 -2.30 19.72 0.51
C GLU A 65 -3.05 19.17 1.72
N ARG A 66 -3.63 20.06 2.54
CA ARG A 66 -4.41 19.67 3.71
C ARG A 66 -5.66 18.88 3.35
N GLU A 67 -6.32 19.19 2.23
CA GLU A 67 -7.48 18.44 1.75
C GLU A 67 -7.11 17.00 1.37
N VAL A 68 -6.02 16.81 0.62
CA VAL A 68 -5.51 15.48 0.24
C VAL A 68 -5.11 14.67 1.49
N VAL A 69 -4.33 15.27 2.38
CA VAL A 69 -3.90 14.64 3.64
C VAL A 69 -5.09 14.31 4.54
N ALA A 70 -6.11 15.17 4.61
CA ALA A 70 -7.32 14.90 5.37
C ALA A 70 -8.11 13.72 4.79
N GLN A 71 -8.12 13.58 3.47
CA GLN A 71 -8.72 12.42 2.80
C GLN A 71 -7.95 11.14 3.14
N TRP A 72 -6.62 11.14 3.09
CA TRP A 72 -5.82 9.97 3.49
C TRP A 72 -6.05 9.56 4.94
N LYS A 73 -6.31 10.53 5.83
CA LYS A 73 -6.68 10.24 7.22
C LYS A 73 -8.06 9.57 7.32
N LYS A 74 -9.04 10.01 6.53
CA LYS A 74 -10.38 9.39 6.47
C LYS A 74 -10.33 7.98 5.90
N ASP A 75 -9.48 7.76 4.90
CA ASP A 75 -9.29 6.46 4.24
C ASP A 75 -8.41 5.50 5.06
N GLU A 76 -8.04 5.88 6.28
CA GLU A 76 -7.15 5.12 7.16
C GLU A 76 -5.79 4.77 6.53
N ILE A 77 -5.31 5.59 5.59
CA ILE A 77 -3.98 5.48 4.99
C ILE A 77 -2.96 6.25 5.82
N LEU A 78 -3.33 7.41 6.37
CA LEU A 78 -2.46 8.22 7.21
C LEU A 78 -2.66 7.89 8.70
N ASP A 79 -1.61 7.46 9.36
CA ASP A 79 -1.60 7.22 10.81
C ASP A 79 -1.24 8.49 11.58
N GLN A 80 -0.10 9.09 11.25
CA GLN A 80 0.46 10.24 11.96
C GLN A 80 1.10 11.22 10.99
N LEU A 81 1.09 12.51 11.34
CA LEU A 81 1.74 13.57 10.60
C LEU A 81 2.33 14.57 11.58
N PHE A 82 3.59 14.91 11.37
CA PHE A 82 4.33 15.88 12.16
C PHE A 82 4.94 16.94 11.25
N LEU A 83 4.84 18.20 11.65
CA LEU A 83 5.54 19.29 10.97
C LEU A 83 6.94 19.45 11.55
N ARG A 84 7.93 19.74 10.70
CA ARG A 84 9.26 20.08 11.20
C ARG A 84 9.26 21.48 11.82
N PRO A 85 10.03 21.73 12.90
CA PRO A 85 10.12 23.06 13.52
C PRO A 85 10.52 24.17 12.55
N THR A 86 11.39 23.85 11.58
CA THR A 86 11.83 24.74 10.49
C THR A 86 10.75 25.03 9.44
N LYS A 87 9.58 24.40 9.54
CA LYS A 87 8.43 24.55 8.63
C LYS A 87 8.73 24.31 7.15
N ASN A 88 9.84 23.63 6.85
CA ASN A 88 10.27 23.29 5.49
C ASN A 88 9.90 21.86 5.08
N GLY A 89 8.94 21.22 5.77
CA GLY A 89 8.61 19.82 5.52
C GLY A 89 7.83 19.16 6.63
N ALA A 90 7.54 17.88 6.42
CA ALA A 90 6.73 17.06 7.31
C ALA A 90 7.26 15.62 7.35
N VAL A 91 6.94 14.93 8.44
CA VAL A 91 7.11 13.49 8.60
C VAL A 91 5.73 12.86 8.65
N LEU A 92 5.47 11.88 7.79
CA LEU A 92 4.21 11.15 7.71
C LEU A 92 4.46 9.68 8.05
N ILE A 93 3.51 9.07 8.75
CA ILE A 93 3.47 7.62 8.94
C ILE A 93 2.24 7.12 8.20
N LEU A 94 2.46 6.39 7.10
CA LEU A 94 1.42 5.75 6.31
C LEU A 94 1.20 4.32 6.83
N LYS A 95 -0.01 3.81 6.66
CA LYS A 95 -0.42 2.47 7.09
C LYS A 95 -1.28 1.79 6.05
N ASN A 96 -1.35 0.47 6.11
CA ASN A 96 -2.25 -0.36 5.29
C ASN A 96 -1.99 -0.27 3.78
N ILE A 97 -0.79 0.17 3.38
CA ILE A 97 -0.35 0.25 1.98
C ILE A 97 1.06 -0.31 1.84
N ASP A 98 1.42 -0.73 0.63
CA ASP A 98 2.78 -1.14 0.30
C ASP A 98 3.60 0.05 -0.22
N GLU A 99 4.90 -0.18 -0.41
CA GLU A 99 5.86 0.84 -0.85
C GLU A 99 5.51 1.39 -2.24
N GLU A 100 5.13 0.52 -3.17
CA GLU A 100 4.71 0.91 -4.53
C GLU A 100 3.52 1.88 -4.46
N LYS A 101 2.50 1.54 -3.66
CA LYS A 101 1.34 2.41 -3.50
C LYS A 101 1.69 3.72 -2.81
N ALA A 102 2.61 3.71 -1.84
CA ALA A 102 3.09 4.92 -1.21
C ALA A 102 3.76 5.85 -2.24
N HIS A 103 4.60 5.31 -3.13
CA HIS A 103 5.20 6.08 -4.22
C HIS A 103 4.16 6.72 -5.15
N GLU A 104 3.09 6.00 -5.51
CA GLU A 104 2.00 6.55 -6.31
C GLU A 104 1.25 7.66 -5.56
N LEU A 105 0.88 7.39 -4.30
CA LEU A 105 0.09 8.26 -3.48
C LEU A 105 0.80 9.59 -3.23
N LEU A 106 2.11 9.56 -2.97
CA LEU A 106 2.91 10.77 -2.75
C LEU A 106 2.98 11.69 -3.97
N LYS A 107 2.86 11.15 -5.20
CA LYS A 107 2.78 11.98 -6.42
C LYS A 107 1.49 12.80 -6.49
N THR A 108 0.46 12.45 -5.71
CA THR A 108 -0.81 13.18 -5.65
C THR A 108 -0.78 14.38 -4.70
N LEU A 109 0.25 14.51 -3.86
CA LEU A 109 0.40 15.66 -2.98
C LEU A 109 0.70 16.93 -3.78
N PRO A 110 -0.05 18.02 -3.59
CA PRO A 110 0.30 19.32 -4.14
C PRO A 110 1.74 19.75 -3.85
N PHE A 111 2.26 19.47 -2.65
CA PHE A 111 3.66 19.74 -2.30
C PHE A 111 4.68 18.83 -2.99
N TYR A 112 4.27 17.78 -3.69
CA TYR A 112 5.18 16.94 -4.49
C TYR A 112 5.90 17.74 -5.57
N ALA A 113 5.25 18.76 -6.14
CA ALA A 113 5.86 19.65 -7.12
C ALA A 113 6.95 20.57 -6.50
N LEU A 114 6.86 20.83 -5.19
CA LEU A 114 7.77 21.71 -4.44
C LEU A 114 8.80 20.94 -3.62
N LYS A 115 8.90 19.62 -3.78
CA LYS A 115 9.82 18.80 -2.97
C LYS A 115 11.28 19.07 -3.36
N LYS A 116 12.12 19.28 -2.35
CA LYS A 116 13.58 19.20 -2.44
C LYS A 116 14.05 17.75 -2.28
N SER A 117 13.44 17.01 -1.36
CA SER A 117 13.68 15.57 -1.19
C SER A 117 12.44 14.86 -0.64
N ILE A 118 12.37 13.56 -0.93
CA ILE A 118 11.38 12.66 -0.33
C ILE A 118 12.08 11.34 -0.01
N GLU A 119 11.97 10.91 1.25
CA GLU A 119 12.50 9.63 1.71
C GLU A 119 11.31 8.75 2.10
N ILE A 120 11.35 7.49 1.69
CA ILE A 120 10.32 6.49 1.95
C ILE A 120 11.02 5.31 2.59
N LEU A 121 10.60 4.97 3.81
CA LEU A 121 11.24 3.93 4.62
C LEU A 121 10.15 2.97 5.10
N PRO A 122 10.05 1.77 4.51
CA PRO A 122 9.24 0.69 5.08
C PRO A 122 9.71 0.38 6.50
N LEU A 123 8.78 0.30 7.43
CA LEU A 123 9.06 0.02 8.83
C LEU A 123 8.65 -1.39 9.19
N LEU A 124 9.50 -2.05 9.97
CA LEU A 124 9.17 -3.31 10.64
C LEU A 124 8.87 -2.99 12.11
N LYS A 125 7.78 -3.56 12.61
CA LYS A 125 7.55 -3.59 14.05
C LYS A 125 8.52 -4.61 14.64
N ASP A 126 9.28 -4.20 15.65
CA ASP A 126 10.03 -5.13 16.48
C ASP A 126 9.03 -6.06 17.21
N PRO A 127 9.11 -7.39 17.04
CA PRO A 127 8.18 -8.31 17.69
C PRO A 127 8.38 -8.40 19.21
N GLU A 128 9.54 -7.99 19.74
CA GLU A 128 9.88 -8.08 21.16
C GLU A 128 9.56 -6.79 21.95
N MET A 129 9.10 -5.73 21.27
CA MET A 129 8.74 -4.41 21.83
C MET A 129 7.28 -4.02 21.53
#